data_AF-A0A0F9G6S2-F1
#
_entry.id   AF-A0A0F9G6S2-F1
#
_cell.length_a   1.000
_cell.length_b   1.000
_cell.length_c   1.000
_cell.angle_alpha   90.00
_cell.angle_beta   90.00
_cell.angle_gamma   90.00
#
_symmetry.space_group_name_H-M   'P 1'
#
loop_
_entity.id
_entity.type
_entity.pdbx_description
1 polymer ?
#
loop_
_entity_poly.entity_id
_entity_poly.type
_entity_poly.pdbx_seq_one_letter_code
_entity_poly.pdbx_strand_id
1 'polypeptide(L)'
;ANSQDNETLIEFLEYFLREECGLGKVTSRKIAAQFNDLESFINFNFQAFKSLRGADEKKLVWGFNDDHVSKIAKKIKLINRILSVSRNFQQSIGRKFLSKIILNLRNIELDQLRPNPFLIKLMNLNKVDDIIQFIIFQRADRSIVTSFGTCLEFLVSASGAEKLARGFDVLKIKDNEKHYIQVKSGTSDMDKDQIESWGENIEQIENEGHHGYIGMCYGRRDDPKAISLNLMKAYLPEWERKTLVGKELWEFVSDDETYHEIVLKSLEEAAKQILENRSILDEIESAAEKLILEFQSKFGENIEDYIKTIF
;
A
#
# COMPACT_ATOMS: atom_id res chain seq x y z
N ALA A 1 9.10 2.21 27.95
CA ALA A 1 8.67 1.87 26.59
C ALA A 1 9.88 2.04 25.68
N ASN A 2 10.14 1.08 24.79
CA ASN A 2 11.24 1.16 23.84
C ASN A 2 11.00 2.37 22.90
N SER A 3 12.05 3.10 22.51
CA SER A 3 11.89 4.28 21.63
C SER A 3 11.21 3.91 20.30
N GLN A 4 11.51 2.72 19.79
CA GLN A 4 10.94 2.16 18.56
C GLN A 4 9.42 1.96 18.63
N ASP A 5 8.91 1.41 19.75
CA ASP A 5 7.48 1.13 19.92
C ASP A 5 6.65 2.42 19.93
N ASN A 6 7.20 3.49 20.51
CA ASN A 6 6.56 4.80 20.54
C ASN A 6 6.55 5.45 19.16
N GLU A 7 7.62 5.31 18.39
CA GLU A 7 7.69 5.81 17.02
C GLU A 7 6.68 5.11 16.11
N THR A 8 6.62 3.77 16.16
CA THR A 8 5.62 2.99 15.41
C THR A 8 4.19 3.36 15.80
N LEU A 9 3.92 3.67 17.07
CA LEU A 9 2.62 4.19 17.51
C LEU A 9 2.29 5.52 16.85
N ILE A 10 3.21 6.48 16.89
CA ILE A 10 2.96 7.82 16.32
C ILE A 10 2.75 7.71 14.80
N GLU A 11 3.54 6.88 14.11
CA GLU A 11 3.37 6.62 12.68
C GLU A 11 2.01 5.98 12.37
N PHE A 12 1.63 4.95 13.13
CA PHE A 12 0.32 4.32 12.98
C PHE A 12 -0.82 5.33 13.16
N LEU A 13 -0.81 6.07 14.27
CA LEU A 13 -1.87 7.03 14.58
C LEU A 13 -1.91 8.17 13.55
N GLU A 14 -0.76 8.67 13.10
CA GLU A 14 -0.71 9.66 12.02
C GLU A 14 -1.33 9.10 10.74
N TYR A 15 -0.92 7.89 10.34
CA TYR A 15 -1.42 7.24 9.14
C TYR A 15 -2.93 7.02 9.23
N PHE A 16 -3.43 6.48 10.34
CA PHE A 16 -4.85 6.23 10.58
C PHE A 16 -5.68 7.53 10.50
N LEU A 17 -5.25 8.58 11.19
CA LEU A 17 -5.93 9.88 11.18
C LEU A 17 -5.96 10.50 9.78
N ARG A 18 -4.85 10.39 9.04
CA ARG A 18 -4.75 10.93 7.68
C ARG A 18 -5.56 10.12 6.67
N GLU A 19 -5.32 8.83 6.60
CA GLU A 19 -5.78 7.96 5.52
C GLU A 19 -7.19 7.42 5.73
N GLU A 20 -7.62 7.20 6.98
CA GLU A 20 -8.96 6.69 7.29
C GLU A 20 -9.92 7.77 7.79
N CYS A 21 -9.40 8.78 8.49
CA CYS A 21 -10.21 9.89 9.02
C CYS A 21 -10.14 11.15 8.14
N GLY A 22 -9.27 11.19 7.12
CA GLY A 22 -9.21 12.28 6.15
C GLY A 22 -8.63 13.60 6.68
N LEU A 23 -7.81 13.54 7.73
CA LEU A 23 -7.13 14.72 8.28
C LEU A 23 -5.88 15.08 7.48
N GLY A 24 -5.48 16.36 7.50
CA GLY A 24 -4.23 16.79 6.88
C GLY A 24 -2.99 16.28 7.65
N LYS A 25 -1.90 15.99 6.92
CA LYS A 25 -0.66 15.40 7.46
C LYS A 25 -0.14 16.06 8.75
N VAL A 26 -0.02 17.39 8.75
CA VAL A 26 0.48 18.15 9.92
C VAL A 26 -0.44 17.99 11.13
N THR A 27 -1.75 18.04 10.91
CA THR A 27 -2.75 17.87 11.96
C THR A 27 -2.73 16.45 12.51
N SER A 28 -2.66 15.44 11.65
CA SER A 28 -2.55 14.04 12.04
C SER A 28 -1.32 13.79 12.91
N ARG A 29 -0.14 14.27 12.50
CA ARG A 29 1.10 14.07 13.27
C ARG A 29 1.05 14.75 14.63
N LYS A 30 0.51 15.98 14.71
CA LYS A 30 0.36 16.71 15.98
C LYS A 30 -0.55 15.98 16.97
N ILE A 31 -1.67 15.44 16.49
CA ILE A 31 -2.60 14.65 17.32
C ILE A 31 -1.93 13.35 17.74
N ALA A 32 -1.33 12.60 16.80
CA ALA A 32 -0.66 11.32 17.08
C ALA A 32 0.41 11.44 18.18
N ALA A 33 1.21 12.51 18.14
CA ALA A 33 2.27 12.77 19.12
C ALA A 33 1.77 13.08 20.55
N GLN A 34 0.45 13.18 20.79
CA GLN A 34 -0.12 13.37 22.13
C GLN A 34 -0.32 12.07 22.90
N PHE A 35 -0.13 10.92 22.26
CA PHE A 35 -0.47 9.61 22.82
C PHE A 35 0.77 8.74 22.95
N ASN A 36 0.89 8.06 24.10
CA ASN A 36 2.01 7.15 24.39
C ASN A 36 1.60 5.68 24.27
N ASP A 37 0.30 5.39 24.12
CA ASP A 37 -0.25 4.06 23.94
C ASP A 37 -1.61 4.12 23.21
N LEU A 38 -2.07 2.98 22.67
CA LEU A 38 -3.34 2.90 21.96
C LEU A 38 -4.57 3.15 22.85
N GLU A 39 -4.52 2.75 24.12
CA GLU A 39 -5.69 2.81 25.00
C GLU A 39 -6.03 4.26 25.35
N SER A 40 -5.01 5.08 25.58
CA SER A 40 -5.14 6.53 25.77
C SER A 40 -5.70 7.22 24.53
N PHE A 41 -5.30 6.81 23.32
CA PHE A 41 -5.86 7.33 22.06
C PHE A 41 -7.33 6.94 21.89
N ILE A 42 -7.66 5.67 22.10
CA ILE A 42 -9.01 5.13 21.86
C ILE A 42 -10.03 5.73 22.81
N ASN A 43 -9.67 5.94 24.08
CA ASN A 43 -10.58 6.49 25.09
C ASN A 43 -10.56 8.02 25.15
N PHE A 44 -9.78 8.69 24.29
CA PHE A 44 -9.64 10.14 24.31
C PHE A 44 -10.92 10.86 23.87
N ASN A 45 -11.28 11.92 24.60
CA ASN A 45 -12.33 12.84 24.16
C ASN A 45 -11.79 13.84 23.13
N PHE A 46 -11.90 13.50 21.83
CA PHE A 46 -11.40 14.33 20.74
C PHE A 46 -12.02 15.74 20.66
N GLN A 47 -13.16 16.01 21.30
CA GLN A 47 -13.70 17.37 21.40
C GLN A 47 -12.73 18.33 22.11
N ALA A 48 -11.88 17.83 23.00
CA ALA A 48 -10.86 18.62 23.69
C ALA A 48 -9.89 19.32 22.71
N PHE A 49 -9.61 18.75 21.54
CA PHE A 49 -8.70 19.37 20.56
C PHE A 49 -9.22 20.68 19.96
N LYS A 50 -10.51 21.00 20.11
CA LYS A 50 -11.07 22.30 19.68
C LYS A 50 -10.58 23.46 20.55
N SER A 51 -10.28 23.19 21.82
CA SER A 51 -9.89 24.18 22.83
C SER A 51 -8.48 23.98 23.39
N LEU A 52 -7.85 22.83 23.15
CA LEU A 52 -6.47 22.53 23.60
C LEU A 52 -5.46 23.54 23.05
N ARG A 53 -4.62 24.04 23.95
CA ARG A 53 -3.55 25.00 23.68
C ARG A 53 -2.21 24.44 24.10
N GLY A 54 -1.16 24.81 23.36
CA GLY A 54 0.22 24.54 23.74
C GLY A 54 0.69 25.45 24.88
N ALA A 55 1.93 25.24 25.33
CA ALA A 55 2.57 26.07 26.35
C ALA A 55 2.73 27.55 25.92
N ASP A 56 2.68 27.82 24.62
CA ASP A 56 2.71 29.16 24.03
C ASP A 56 1.31 29.79 23.88
N GLU A 57 0.30 29.20 24.54
CA GLU A 57 -1.13 29.56 24.49
C GLU A 57 -1.78 29.50 23.09
N LYS A 58 -1.05 29.05 22.06
CA LYS A 58 -1.62 28.86 20.73
C LYS A 58 -2.41 27.56 20.67
N LYS A 59 -3.41 27.51 19.79
CA LYS A 59 -4.15 26.28 19.52
C LYS A 59 -3.18 25.18 19.10
N LEU A 60 -3.24 24.04 19.79
CA LEU A 60 -2.39 22.90 19.52
C LEU A 60 -2.63 22.38 18.08
N VAL A 61 -3.91 22.27 17.71
CA VAL A 61 -4.36 21.83 16.39
C VAL A 61 -5.26 22.90 15.77
N TRP A 62 -4.78 23.54 14.71
CA TRP A 62 -5.54 24.57 14.00
C TRP A 62 -6.56 23.93 13.06
N GLY A 63 -7.76 24.53 12.94
CA GLY A 63 -8.82 24.04 12.05
C GLY A 63 -9.52 22.74 12.49
N PHE A 64 -9.22 22.22 13.69
CA PHE A 64 -9.93 21.05 14.22
C PHE A 64 -11.40 21.38 14.53
N ASN A 65 -12.33 20.53 14.10
CA ASN A 65 -13.76 20.83 14.04
C ASN A 65 -14.60 19.56 14.29
N ASP A 66 -15.93 19.68 14.30
CA ASP A 66 -16.84 18.58 14.61
C ASP A 66 -16.88 17.49 13.54
N ASP A 67 -16.59 17.82 12.27
CA ASP A 67 -16.46 16.83 11.20
C ASP A 67 -15.25 15.91 11.46
N HIS A 68 -14.11 16.47 11.87
CA HIS A 68 -12.95 15.66 12.27
C HIS A 68 -13.27 14.73 13.45
N VAL A 69 -13.96 15.23 14.49
CA VAL A 69 -14.37 14.40 15.64
C VAL A 69 -15.28 13.26 15.19
N SER A 70 -16.28 13.56 14.35
CA SER A 70 -17.22 12.56 13.82
C SER A 70 -16.51 11.48 13.01
N LYS A 71 -15.58 11.87 12.12
CA LYS A 71 -14.78 10.92 11.32
C LYS A 71 -13.92 10.03 12.19
N ILE A 72 -13.23 10.58 13.18
CA ILE A 72 -12.42 9.81 14.14
C ILE A 72 -13.32 8.85 14.92
N ALA A 73 -14.41 9.32 15.53
CA ALA A 73 -15.32 8.48 16.31
C ALA A 73 -15.91 7.32 15.48
N LYS A 74 -16.21 7.56 14.20
CA LYS A 74 -16.71 6.50 13.30
C LYS A 74 -15.66 5.44 13.00
N LYS A 75 -14.39 5.82 12.91
CA LYS A 75 -13.30 4.95 12.45
C LYS A 75 -12.51 4.31 13.59
N ILE A 76 -12.48 4.92 14.77
CA ILE A 76 -11.70 4.44 15.92
C ILE A 76 -12.09 3.02 16.37
N LYS A 77 -13.34 2.62 16.10
CA LYS A 77 -13.85 1.26 16.30
C LYS A 77 -13.17 0.18 15.44
N LEU A 78 -12.42 0.57 14.41
CA LEU A 78 -11.64 -0.33 13.56
C LEU A 78 -10.28 -0.68 14.19
N ILE A 79 -9.89 0.04 15.25
CA ILE A 79 -8.69 -0.28 16.04
C ILE A 79 -9.06 -1.36 17.04
N ASN A 80 -8.36 -2.49 16.99
CA ASN A 80 -8.53 -3.60 17.91
C ASN A 80 -7.57 -3.45 19.10
N ARG A 81 -8.13 -3.24 20.29
CA ARG A 81 -7.40 -3.04 21.55
C ARG A 81 -6.53 -4.23 21.97
N ILE A 82 -6.84 -5.43 21.49
CA ILE A 82 -6.12 -6.67 21.84
C ILE A 82 -4.88 -6.83 20.96
N LEU A 83 -4.88 -6.25 19.76
CA LEU A 83 -3.78 -6.38 18.82
C LEU A 83 -2.66 -5.38 19.12
N SER A 84 -1.44 -5.75 18.73
CA SER A 84 -0.30 -4.84 18.78
C SER A 84 -0.51 -3.63 17.86
N VAL A 85 0.28 -2.58 18.10
CA VAL A 85 0.32 -1.38 17.24
C VAL A 85 0.61 -1.76 15.80
N SER A 86 1.65 -2.56 15.55
CA SER A 86 2.02 -3.01 14.20
C SER A 86 0.88 -3.74 13.48
N ARG A 87 0.15 -4.63 14.17
CA ARG A 87 -1.00 -5.32 13.56
C ARG A 87 -2.15 -4.38 13.23
N ASN A 88 -2.47 -3.44 14.12
CA ASN A 88 -3.46 -2.40 13.82
C ASN A 88 -3.02 -1.52 12.63
N PHE A 89 -1.73 -1.24 12.53
CA PHE A 89 -1.16 -0.47 11.43
C PHE A 89 -1.26 -1.21 10.10
N GLN A 90 -0.85 -2.48 10.05
CA GLN A 90 -1.01 -3.35 8.87
C GLN A 90 -2.47 -3.43 8.42
N GLN A 91 -3.40 -3.60 9.36
CA GLN A 91 -4.83 -3.59 9.02
C GLN A 91 -5.27 -2.25 8.43
N SER A 92 -4.82 -1.12 8.98
CA SER A 92 -5.12 0.21 8.45
C SER A 92 -4.59 0.42 7.04
N ILE A 93 -3.38 -0.08 6.75
CA ILE A 93 -2.79 -0.07 5.41
C ILE A 93 -3.65 -0.88 4.44
N GLY A 94 -4.04 -2.12 4.81
CA GLY A 94 -4.90 -2.97 3.99
C GLY A 94 -6.29 -2.34 3.71
N ARG A 95 -6.92 -1.75 4.74
CA ARG A 95 -8.21 -1.06 4.58
C ARG A 95 -8.11 0.14 3.64
N LYS A 96 -7.04 0.93 3.78
CA LYS A 96 -6.80 2.08 2.89
C LYS A 96 -6.61 1.62 1.44
N PHE A 97 -5.79 0.58 1.23
CA PHE A 97 -5.57 0.01 -0.09
C PHE A 97 -6.90 -0.41 -0.75
N LEU A 98 -7.70 -1.25 -0.07
CA LEU A 98 -8.98 -1.71 -0.58
C LEU A 98 -9.97 -0.57 -0.83
N SER A 99 -10.09 0.38 0.10
CA SER A 99 -10.98 1.53 -0.05
C SER A 99 -10.63 2.36 -1.28
N LYS A 100 -9.33 2.50 -1.59
CA LYS A 100 -8.85 3.19 -2.80
C LYS A 100 -9.21 2.43 -4.06
N ILE A 101 -9.00 1.11 -4.11
CA ILE A 101 -9.36 0.29 -5.27
C ILE A 101 -10.87 0.36 -5.53
N ILE A 102 -11.69 0.17 -4.51
CA ILE A 102 -13.16 0.22 -4.61
C ILE A 102 -13.61 1.59 -5.13
N LEU A 103 -13.10 2.68 -4.56
CA LEU A 103 -13.42 4.03 -5.02
C LEU A 103 -13.04 4.24 -6.48
N ASN A 104 -11.85 3.79 -6.87
CA ASN A 104 -11.39 3.89 -8.25
C ASN A 104 -12.30 3.13 -9.20
N LEU A 105 -12.68 1.88 -8.89
CA LEU A 105 -13.59 1.06 -9.70
C LEU A 105 -14.96 1.71 -9.87
N ARG A 106 -15.54 2.23 -8.79
CA ARG A 106 -16.87 2.89 -8.82
C ARG A 106 -16.88 4.17 -9.65
N ASN A 107 -15.75 4.87 -9.69
CA ASN A 107 -15.59 6.14 -10.40
C ASN A 107 -15.08 5.99 -11.84
N ILE A 108 -14.88 4.76 -12.34
CA ILE A 108 -14.53 4.57 -13.75
C ILE A 108 -15.71 5.01 -14.62
N GLU A 109 -15.38 5.72 -15.69
CA GLU A 109 -16.28 6.18 -16.75
C GLU A 109 -15.80 5.63 -18.10
N LEU A 110 -16.70 5.50 -19.07
CA LEU A 110 -16.40 4.86 -20.35
C LEU A 110 -15.33 5.63 -21.14
N ASP A 111 -15.34 6.96 -21.06
CA ASP A 111 -14.38 7.83 -21.74
C ASP A 111 -12.97 7.77 -21.15
N GLN A 112 -12.81 7.19 -19.96
CA GLN A 112 -11.52 6.92 -19.33
C GLN A 112 -10.92 5.59 -19.81
N LEU A 113 -11.72 4.76 -20.49
CA LEU A 113 -11.22 3.53 -21.09
C LEU A 113 -10.32 3.87 -22.29
N ARG A 114 -9.26 3.08 -22.43
CA ARG A 114 -8.30 3.15 -23.53
C ARG A 114 -8.12 1.75 -24.11
N PRO A 115 -9.16 1.19 -24.77
CA PRO A 115 -9.02 -0.12 -25.39
C PRO A 115 -7.99 -0.06 -26.51
N ASN A 116 -7.35 -1.20 -26.75
CA ASN A 116 -6.55 -1.40 -27.95
C ASN A 116 -7.45 -1.98 -29.06
N PRO A 117 -7.79 -1.23 -30.12
CA PRO A 117 -8.66 -1.72 -31.19
C PRO A 117 -8.12 -2.96 -31.91
N PHE A 118 -6.79 -3.05 -32.03
CA PHE A 118 -6.14 -4.21 -32.64
C PHE A 118 -6.35 -5.47 -31.78
N LEU A 119 -6.24 -5.36 -30.45
CA LEU A 119 -6.51 -6.49 -29.56
C LEU A 119 -7.99 -6.90 -29.61
N ILE A 120 -8.92 -5.95 -29.63
CA ILE A 120 -10.36 -6.23 -29.75
C ILE A 120 -10.63 -7.06 -31.01
N LYS A 121 -10.13 -6.61 -32.17
CA LYS A 121 -10.31 -7.32 -33.44
C LYS A 121 -9.57 -8.66 -33.47
N LEU A 122 -8.32 -8.70 -33.02
CA LEU A 122 -7.49 -9.92 -33.03
C LEU A 122 -8.08 -11.02 -32.13
N MET A 123 -8.63 -10.65 -30.98
CA MET A 123 -9.25 -11.56 -30.03
C MET A 123 -10.71 -11.90 -30.39
N ASN A 124 -11.22 -11.40 -31.52
CA ASN A 124 -12.59 -11.63 -31.99
C ASN A 124 -13.67 -11.22 -30.96
N LEU A 125 -13.43 -10.12 -30.25
CA LEU A 125 -14.39 -9.57 -29.27
C LEU A 125 -15.47 -8.78 -30.03
N ASN A 126 -16.61 -9.42 -30.27
CA ASN A 126 -17.71 -8.88 -31.08
C ASN A 126 -18.97 -8.53 -30.28
N LYS A 127 -18.92 -8.62 -28.96
CA LYS A 127 -20.02 -8.22 -28.06
C LYS A 127 -19.54 -7.12 -27.12
N VAL A 128 -20.43 -6.18 -26.82
CA VAL A 128 -20.14 -5.06 -25.90
C VAL A 128 -19.71 -5.59 -24.54
N ASP A 129 -20.44 -6.58 -24.01
CA ASP A 129 -20.16 -7.18 -22.70
C ASP A 129 -18.75 -7.77 -22.64
N ASP A 130 -18.37 -8.57 -23.65
CA ASP A 130 -17.03 -9.19 -23.73
C ASP A 130 -15.93 -8.12 -23.78
N ILE A 131 -16.13 -7.05 -24.56
CA ILE A 131 -15.18 -5.95 -24.70
C ILE A 131 -15.02 -5.21 -23.37
N ILE A 132 -16.13 -4.80 -22.74
CA ILE A 132 -16.10 -4.01 -21.50
C ILE A 132 -15.53 -4.83 -20.35
N GLN A 133 -15.94 -6.09 -20.20
CA GLN A 133 -15.38 -6.99 -19.18
C GLN A 133 -13.88 -7.13 -19.37
N PHE A 134 -13.42 -7.45 -20.58
CA PHE A 134 -11.98 -7.59 -20.86
C PHE A 134 -11.18 -6.34 -20.50
N ILE A 135 -11.65 -5.15 -20.91
CA ILE A 135 -10.96 -3.89 -20.63
C ILE A 135 -10.94 -3.60 -19.13
N ILE A 136 -12.05 -3.84 -18.43
CA ILE A 136 -12.17 -3.55 -17.01
C ILE A 136 -11.30 -4.48 -16.18
N PHE A 137 -11.25 -5.77 -16.49
CA PHE A 137 -10.31 -6.69 -15.84
C PHE A 137 -8.86 -6.23 -16.05
N GLN A 138 -8.47 -5.89 -17.29
CA GLN A 138 -7.10 -5.43 -17.57
C GLN A 138 -6.76 -4.12 -16.83
N ARG A 139 -7.72 -3.20 -16.74
CA ARG A 139 -7.54 -1.93 -16.00
C ARG A 139 -7.45 -2.16 -14.50
N ALA A 140 -8.34 -2.98 -13.94
CA ALA A 140 -8.36 -3.32 -12.54
C ALA A 140 -7.05 -3.99 -12.13
N ASP A 141 -6.60 -5.00 -12.87
CA ASP A 141 -5.35 -5.71 -12.63
C ASP A 141 -4.14 -4.76 -12.57
N ARG A 142 -3.92 -3.96 -13.62
CA ARG A 142 -2.83 -2.97 -13.65
C ARG A 142 -2.89 -1.98 -12.49
N SER A 143 -4.08 -1.47 -12.17
CA SER A 143 -4.29 -0.52 -11.07
C SER A 143 -3.97 -1.15 -9.71
N ILE A 144 -4.45 -2.38 -9.48
CA ILE A 144 -4.22 -3.15 -8.27
C ILE A 144 -2.72 -3.42 -8.10
N VAL A 145 -2.07 -4.04 -9.08
CA VAL A 145 -0.66 -4.42 -9.00
C VAL A 145 0.24 -3.18 -8.82
N THR A 146 0.01 -2.11 -9.58
CA THR A 146 0.82 -0.87 -9.48
C THR A 146 0.69 -0.24 -8.10
N SER A 147 -0.53 -0.14 -7.56
CA SER A 147 -0.74 0.50 -6.26
C SER A 147 -0.38 -0.41 -5.08
N PHE A 148 -0.24 -1.71 -5.29
CA PHE A 148 0.15 -2.66 -4.25
C PHE A 148 1.64 -2.55 -3.89
N GLY A 149 2.51 -2.12 -4.81
CA GLY A 149 3.92 -1.85 -4.49
C GLY A 149 4.09 -0.86 -3.33
N THR A 150 3.40 0.29 -3.40
CA THR A 150 3.39 1.28 -2.30
C THR A 150 2.75 0.72 -1.03
N CYS A 151 1.74 -0.15 -1.15
CA CYS A 151 1.14 -0.84 -0.01
C CYS A 151 2.18 -1.69 0.72
N LEU A 152 2.99 -2.46 -0.02
CA LEU A 152 4.06 -3.30 0.52
C LEU A 152 5.14 -2.49 1.23
N GLU A 153 5.56 -1.34 0.69
CA GLU A 153 6.51 -0.46 1.38
C GLU A 153 5.99 -0.02 2.76
N PHE A 154 4.70 0.34 2.87
CA PHE A 154 4.08 0.69 4.15
C PHE A 154 3.97 -0.53 5.09
N LEU A 155 3.70 -1.72 4.55
CA LEU A 155 3.64 -2.94 5.35
C LEU A 155 5.00 -3.29 5.93
N VAL A 156 6.08 -3.19 5.15
CA VAL A 156 7.45 -3.39 5.63
C VAL A 156 7.77 -2.37 6.73
N SER A 157 7.41 -1.10 6.54
CA SER A 157 7.62 -0.09 7.58
C SER A 157 6.84 -0.39 8.86
N ALA A 158 5.55 -0.72 8.76
CA ALA A 158 4.72 -1.13 9.89
C ALA A 158 5.22 -2.39 10.62
N SER A 159 6.15 -3.12 10.01
CA SER A 159 6.73 -4.36 10.53
C SER A 159 8.04 -4.16 11.29
N GLY A 160 8.53 -2.91 11.42
CA GLY A 160 9.72 -2.60 12.23
C GLY A 160 10.80 -1.81 11.51
N ALA A 161 10.51 -1.23 10.34
CA ALA A 161 11.40 -0.36 9.60
C ALA A 161 10.84 1.07 9.47
N GLU A 162 11.69 2.08 9.44
CA GLU A 162 11.30 3.47 9.22
C GLU A 162 11.16 3.74 7.72
N LYS A 163 10.05 4.35 7.29
CA LYS A 163 9.89 4.75 5.88
C LYS A 163 10.72 5.99 5.56
N LEU A 164 11.56 5.90 4.53
CA LEU A 164 12.39 7.01 4.08
C LEU A 164 11.66 7.91 3.07
N ALA A 165 12.04 9.18 3.04
CA ALA A 165 11.45 10.17 2.12
C ALA A 165 12.09 10.16 0.73
N ARG A 166 13.33 9.69 0.61
CA ARG A 166 14.16 9.70 -0.62
C ARG A 166 15.17 8.55 -0.57
N GLY A 167 15.59 8.09 -1.76
CA GLY A 167 16.57 7.02 -1.89
C GLY A 167 15.91 5.65 -1.76
N PHE A 168 16.45 4.82 -0.87
CA PHE A 168 15.84 3.55 -0.47
C PHE A 168 14.46 3.78 0.16
N ASP A 169 13.62 2.74 0.20
CA ASP A 169 12.24 2.87 0.68
C ASP A 169 12.14 2.88 2.20
N VAL A 170 12.96 2.06 2.88
CA VAL A 170 12.94 1.92 4.33
C VAL A 170 14.34 1.78 4.94
N LEU A 171 14.44 2.11 6.23
CA LEU A 171 15.61 1.96 7.08
C LEU A 171 15.28 1.08 8.29
N LYS A 172 16.08 0.04 8.55
CA LYS A 172 16.06 -0.71 9.81
C LYS A 172 17.36 -0.43 10.56
N ILE A 173 17.26 -0.13 11.85
CA ILE A 173 18.41 -0.14 12.76
C ILE A 173 18.41 -1.50 13.47
N LYS A 174 19.50 -2.25 13.31
CA LYS A 174 19.70 -3.56 13.94
C LYS A 174 21.13 -3.64 14.41
N ASP A 175 21.35 -4.06 15.66
CA ASP A 175 22.68 -4.15 16.27
C ASP A 175 23.52 -2.84 16.17
N ASN A 176 22.86 -1.68 16.26
CA ASN A 176 23.42 -0.33 16.05
C ASN A 176 23.93 -0.04 14.63
N GLU A 177 23.64 -0.90 13.67
CA GLU A 177 23.96 -0.73 12.26
C GLU A 177 22.72 -0.29 11.47
N LYS A 178 22.95 0.47 10.39
CA LYS A 178 21.89 0.96 9.51
C LYS A 178 21.76 0.07 8.30
N HIS A 179 20.54 -0.42 8.07
CA HIS A 179 20.19 -1.28 6.95
C HIS A 179 19.16 -0.58 6.07
N TYR A 180 19.59 -0.14 4.89
CA TYR A 180 18.79 0.53 3.88
C TYR A 180 18.21 -0.52 2.93
N ILE A 181 16.89 -0.50 2.74
CA ILE A 181 16.19 -1.55 1.99
C ILE A 181 15.34 -0.91 0.89
N GLN A 182 15.59 -1.32 -0.35
CA GLN A 182 14.73 -1.02 -1.48
C GLN A 182 13.71 -2.15 -1.58
N VAL A 183 12.42 -1.83 -1.44
CA VAL A 183 11.34 -2.80 -1.47
C VAL A 183 10.91 -3.06 -2.91
N LYS A 184 10.68 -4.34 -3.21
CA LYS A 184 10.08 -4.86 -4.44
C LYS A 184 9.01 -5.87 -4.07
N SER A 185 8.01 -6.05 -4.93
CA SER A 185 6.92 -6.97 -4.61
C SER A 185 7.45 -8.41 -4.61
N GLY A 186 8.07 -8.85 -5.70
CA GLY A 186 8.57 -10.20 -5.81
C GLY A 186 9.72 -10.41 -6.79
N THR A 187 10.00 -11.68 -7.03
CA THR A 187 11.20 -12.19 -7.70
C THR A 187 11.20 -12.08 -9.23
N SER A 188 10.22 -11.38 -9.81
CA SER A 188 10.10 -11.16 -11.26
C SER A 188 9.82 -9.69 -11.64
N ASP A 189 9.98 -8.77 -10.69
CA ASP A 189 9.60 -7.35 -10.86
C ASP A 189 10.72 -6.46 -11.43
N MET A 190 11.92 -7.00 -11.64
CA MET A 190 13.10 -6.19 -11.96
C MET A 190 13.74 -6.61 -13.27
N ASP A 191 14.09 -5.61 -14.08
CA ASP A 191 14.95 -5.77 -15.24
C ASP A 191 16.44 -5.60 -14.88
N LYS A 192 17.30 -5.78 -15.88
CA LYS A 192 18.75 -5.69 -15.73
C LYS A 192 19.19 -4.28 -15.30
N ASP A 193 18.68 -3.24 -15.96
CA ASP A 193 19.11 -1.85 -15.74
C ASP A 193 18.78 -1.40 -14.32
N GLN A 194 17.62 -1.82 -13.80
CA GLN A 194 17.25 -1.61 -12.41
C GLN A 194 18.20 -2.31 -11.44
N ILE A 195 18.63 -3.54 -11.73
CA ILE A 195 19.54 -4.30 -10.86
C ILE A 195 20.92 -3.63 -10.82
N GLU A 196 21.46 -3.21 -11.97
CA GLU A 196 22.75 -2.52 -12.04
C GLU A 196 22.68 -1.19 -11.26
N SER A 197 21.63 -0.39 -11.48
CA SER A 197 21.44 0.88 -10.77
C SER A 197 21.33 0.71 -9.24
N TRP A 198 20.60 -0.30 -8.77
CA TRP A 198 20.53 -0.57 -7.33
C TRP A 198 21.83 -1.15 -6.77
N GLY A 199 22.60 -1.89 -7.58
CA GLY A 199 23.95 -2.33 -7.24
C GLY A 199 24.86 -1.16 -6.89
N GLU A 200 24.89 -0.12 -7.74
CA GLU A 200 25.65 1.11 -7.51
C GLU A 200 25.20 1.85 -6.23
N ASN A 201 23.88 1.97 -6.02
CA ASN A 201 23.33 2.62 -4.82
C ASN A 201 23.68 1.85 -3.53
N ILE A 202 23.68 0.52 -3.58
CA ILE A 202 24.08 -0.32 -2.45
C ILE A 202 25.56 -0.15 -2.16
N GLU A 203 26.41 -0.19 -3.18
CA GLU A 203 27.85 0.01 -3.02
C GLU A 203 28.17 1.39 -2.41
N GLN A 204 27.43 2.43 -2.81
CA GLN A 204 27.57 3.76 -2.22
C GLN A 204 27.30 3.75 -0.71
N ILE A 205 26.20 3.15 -0.27
CA ILE A 205 25.84 3.06 1.15
C ILE A 205 26.81 2.16 1.93
N GLU A 206 27.32 1.09 1.31
CA GLU A 206 28.34 0.23 1.89
C GLU A 206 29.67 0.98 2.11
N ASN A 207 30.06 1.84 1.17
CA ASN A 207 31.24 2.71 1.31
C ASN A 207 31.09 3.76 2.42
N GLU A 208 29.85 4.09 2.81
CA GLU A 208 29.54 4.96 3.96
C GLU A 208 29.54 4.20 5.31
N GLY A 209 29.78 2.88 5.29
CA GLY A 209 29.79 2.03 6.50
C GLY A 209 28.41 1.58 6.93
N HIS A 210 27.47 1.45 5.97
CA HIS A 210 26.10 1.00 6.19
C HIS A 210 25.81 -0.24 5.32
N HIS A 211 24.62 -0.84 5.47
CA HIS A 211 24.23 -2.00 4.66
C HIS A 211 23.09 -1.65 3.71
N GLY A 212 23.19 -2.09 2.45
CA GLY A 212 22.16 -1.91 1.44
C GLY A 212 21.57 -3.24 0.98
N TYR A 213 20.25 -3.29 0.80
CA TYR A 213 19.54 -4.50 0.37
C TYR A 213 18.47 -4.20 -0.68
N ILE A 214 18.24 -5.17 -1.56
CA ILE A 214 17.00 -5.31 -2.31
C ILE A 214 16.11 -6.32 -1.57
N GLY A 215 15.00 -5.83 -1.01
CA GLY A 215 14.01 -6.64 -0.29
C GLY A 215 12.83 -7.02 -1.17
N MET A 216 12.56 -8.32 -1.32
CA MET A 216 11.40 -8.83 -2.06
C MET A 216 10.35 -9.36 -1.07
N CYS A 217 9.14 -8.83 -1.11
CA CYS A 217 8.07 -9.18 -0.17
C CYS A 217 7.55 -10.62 -0.33
N TYR A 218 7.67 -11.23 -1.51
CA TYR A 218 7.31 -12.62 -1.74
C TYR A 218 8.26 -13.31 -2.73
N GLY A 219 8.24 -14.64 -2.73
CA GLY A 219 9.05 -15.50 -3.59
C GLY A 219 9.95 -16.45 -2.80
N ARG A 220 10.73 -17.25 -3.53
CA ARG A 220 11.68 -18.22 -2.96
C ARG A 220 13.03 -18.09 -3.67
N ARG A 221 14.13 -18.21 -2.92
CA ARG A 221 15.51 -18.08 -3.46
C ARG A 221 15.86 -19.13 -4.52
N ASP A 222 15.28 -20.32 -4.38
CA ASP A 222 15.56 -21.50 -5.20
C ASP A 222 14.58 -21.65 -6.37
N ASP A 223 13.68 -20.69 -6.60
CA ASP A 223 12.74 -20.76 -7.71
C ASP A 223 13.46 -20.56 -9.07
N PRO A 224 13.53 -21.58 -9.94
CA PRO A 224 14.21 -21.46 -11.23
C PRO A 224 13.51 -20.47 -12.18
N LYS A 225 12.24 -20.14 -11.94
CA LYS A 225 11.45 -19.19 -12.76
C LYS A 225 11.57 -17.74 -12.29
N ALA A 226 12.27 -17.48 -11.20
CA ALA A 226 12.48 -16.14 -10.68
C ALA A 226 13.44 -15.33 -11.57
N ILE A 227 12.87 -14.61 -12.55
CA ILE A 227 13.64 -13.84 -13.55
C ILE A 227 14.57 -12.84 -12.86
N SER A 228 14.08 -12.05 -11.91
CA SER A 228 14.89 -11.04 -11.21
C SER A 228 16.03 -11.68 -10.43
N LEU A 229 15.81 -12.83 -9.77
CA LEU A 229 16.88 -13.51 -9.04
C LEU A 229 17.96 -14.05 -9.98
N ASN A 230 17.57 -14.58 -11.14
CA ASN A 230 18.53 -15.04 -12.15
C ASN A 230 19.34 -13.87 -12.72
N LEU A 231 18.72 -12.71 -12.92
CA LEU A 231 19.42 -11.49 -13.31
C LEU A 231 20.37 -11.00 -12.20
N MET A 232 19.94 -11.00 -10.93
CA MET A 232 20.79 -10.61 -9.80
C MET A 232 22.02 -11.52 -9.67
N LYS A 233 21.86 -12.84 -9.82
CA LYS A 233 23.00 -13.78 -9.88
C LYS A 233 24.03 -13.42 -10.94
N ALA A 234 23.59 -12.86 -12.07
CA ALA A 234 24.45 -12.51 -13.18
C ALA A 234 25.08 -11.11 -13.07
N TYR A 235 24.35 -10.14 -12.50
CA TYR A 235 24.69 -8.72 -12.59
C TYR A 235 24.90 -8.02 -11.25
N LEU A 236 24.57 -8.64 -10.12
CA LEU A 236 24.77 -8.08 -8.77
C LEU A 236 25.85 -8.87 -8.02
N PRO A 237 27.06 -8.32 -7.83
CA PRO A 237 28.09 -8.97 -7.03
C PRO A 237 27.61 -9.27 -5.61
N GLU A 238 27.93 -10.47 -5.10
CA GLU A 238 27.48 -10.95 -3.79
C GLU A 238 25.95 -10.86 -3.58
N TRP A 239 25.17 -11.11 -4.64
CA TRP A 239 23.71 -10.95 -4.63
C TRP A 239 23.02 -11.63 -3.43
N GLU A 240 23.51 -12.78 -2.96
CA GLU A 240 22.93 -13.46 -1.79
C GLU A 240 22.92 -12.58 -0.55
N ARG A 241 24.01 -11.81 -0.33
CA ARG A 241 24.18 -10.93 0.84
C ARG A 241 23.43 -9.61 0.69
N LYS A 242 23.19 -9.18 -0.55
CA LYS A 242 22.53 -7.92 -0.91
C LYS A 242 21.02 -8.07 -1.13
N THR A 243 20.45 -9.24 -0.87
CA THR A 243 19.02 -9.53 -1.11
C THR A 243 18.36 -10.17 0.10
N LEU A 244 17.10 -9.80 0.34
CA LEU A 244 16.21 -10.42 1.34
C LEU A 244 14.96 -10.92 0.61
N VAL A 245 14.71 -12.23 0.58
CA VAL A 245 13.66 -12.80 -0.30
C VAL A 245 12.53 -13.43 0.50
N GLY A 246 11.30 -12.95 0.25
CA GLY A 246 10.09 -13.50 0.84
C GLY A 246 10.14 -13.43 2.36
N LYS A 247 10.07 -14.59 3.03
CA LYS A 247 10.06 -14.68 4.50
C LYS A 247 11.25 -13.98 5.16
N GLU A 248 12.41 -13.95 4.49
CA GLU A 248 13.64 -13.37 5.05
C GLU A 248 13.54 -11.86 5.22
N LEU A 249 12.86 -11.17 4.30
CA LEU A 249 12.62 -9.74 4.44
C LEU A 249 11.77 -9.47 5.68
N TRP A 250 10.69 -10.24 5.85
CA TRP A 250 9.77 -10.09 6.97
C TRP A 250 10.45 -10.39 8.30
N GLU A 251 11.16 -11.51 8.39
CA GLU A 251 11.99 -11.88 9.54
C GLU A 251 13.03 -10.81 9.86
N PHE A 252 13.71 -10.27 8.85
CA PHE A 252 14.74 -9.26 9.04
C PHE A 252 14.20 -7.96 9.64
N VAL A 253 13.05 -7.48 9.16
CA VAL A 253 12.49 -6.21 9.64
C VAL A 253 11.78 -6.34 10.99
N SER A 254 11.19 -7.50 11.28
CA SER A 254 10.41 -7.72 12.51
C SER A 254 11.17 -8.42 13.63
N ASP A 255 12.32 -9.04 13.32
CA ASP A 255 13.05 -9.94 14.22
C ASP A 255 12.20 -11.16 14.67
N ASP A 256 11.31 -11.66 13.78
CA ASP A 256 10.41 -12.81 14.00
C ASP A 256 10.29 -13.68 12.74
N GLU A 257 10.72 -14.94 12.84
CA GLU A 257 10.78 -15.91 11.73
C GLU A 257 9.43 -16.16 11.03
N THR A 258 8.30 -15.96 11.74
CA THR A 258 6.95 -16.26 11.24
C THR A 258 6.13 -15.01 10.95
N TYR A 259 6.75 -13.82 10.97
CA TYR A 259 6.04 -12.55 10.88
C TYR A 259 5.26 -12.34 9.57
N HIS A 260 5.69 -12.96 8.48
CA HIS A 260 4.95 -12.95 7.21
C HIS A 260 3.51 -13.50 7.36
N GLU A 261 3.29 -14.48 8.24
CA GLU A 261 1.95 -15.01 8.53
C GLU A 261 1.08 -13.96 9.24
N ILE A 262 1.68 -13.17 10.14
CA ILE A 262 1.01 -12.07 10.85
C ILE A 262 0.55 -11.00 9.85
N VAL A 263 1.42 -10.62 8.89
CA VAL A 263 1.07 -9.65 7.84
C VAL A 263 -0.10 -10.16 7.00
N LEU A 264 -0.04 -11.41 6.53
CA LEU A 264 -1.13 -12.02 5.75
C LEU A 264 -2.44 -12.05 6.54
N LYS A 265 -2.40 -12.42 7.82
CA LYS A 265 -3.57 -12.44 8.70
C LYS A 265 -4.17 -11.05 8.90
N SER A 266 -3.32 -10.04 9.11
CA SER A 266 -3.75 -8.65 9.24
C SER A 266 -4.44 -8.15 7.96
N LEU A 267 -3.93 -8.51 6.77
CA LEU A 267 -4.57 -8.15 5.50
C LEU A 267 -5.90 -8.88 5.29
N GLU A 268 -6.00 -10.16 5.66
CA GLU A 268 -7.25 -10.92 5.63
C GLU A 268 -8.33 -10.26 6.53
N GLU A 269 -7.95 -9.86 7.75
CA GLU A 269 -8.85 -9.18 8.69
C GLU A 269 -9.27 -7.80 8.17
N ALA A 270 -8.35 -7.03 7.58
CA ALA A 270 -8.67 -5.75 6.93
C ALA A 270 -9.64 -5.92 5.77
N ALA A 271 -9.49 -6.97 4.96
CA ALA A 271 -10.40 -7.29 3.88
C ALA A 271 -11.82 -7.57 4.39
N LYS A 272 -11.96 -8.40 5.44
CA LYS A 272 -13.26 -8.68 6.07
C LYS A 272 -13.95 -7.42 6.60
N GLN A 273 -13.20 -6.46 7.11
CA GLN A 273 -13.75 -5.20 7.62
C GLN A 273 -14.30 -4.26 6.51
N ILE A 274 -13.84 -4.41 5.27
CA ILE A 274 -14.20 -3.53 4.15
C ILE A 274 -15.15 -4.22 3.16
N LEU A 275 -14.88 -5.48 2.84
CA LEU A 275 -15.62 -6.26 1.85
C LEU A 275 -16.71 -7.12 2.49
N GLU A 276 -16.68 -7.34 3.81
CA GLU A 276 -17.60 -8.24 4.52
C GLU A 276 -17.58 -9.65 3.92
N ASN A 277 -18.65 -10.07 3.24
CA ASN A 277 -18.77 -11.36 2.55
C ASN A 277 -18.55 -11.28 1.03
N ARG A 278 -18.21 -10.09 0.51
CA ARG A 278 -17.98 -9.83 -0.91
C ARG A 278 -16.52 -9.98 -1.27
N SER A 279 -16.25 -10.07 -2.57
CA SER A 279 -14.91 -10.05 -3.13
C SER A 279 -14.64 -8.76 -3.90
N ILE A 280 -13.38 -8.53 -4.26
CA ILE A 280 -13.06 -7.44 -5.18
C ILE A 280 -13.62 -7.69 -6.59
N LEU A 281 -13.85 -8.96 -6.96
CA LEU A 281 -14.44 -9.31 -8.25
C LEU A 281 -15.87 -8.76 -8.35
N ASP A 282 -16.65 -8.78 -7.27
CA ASP A 282 -18.01 -8.25 -7.23
C ASP A 282 -18.03 -6.73 -7.55
N GLU A 283 -17.01 -5.99 -7.11
CA GLU A 283 -16.87 -4.56 -7.41
C GLU A 283 -16.37 -4.33 -8.85
N ILE A 284 -15.57 -5.23 -9.41
CA ILE A 284 -15.14 -5.21 -10.82
C ILE A 284 -16.33 -5.51 -11.74
N GLU A 285 -17.15 -6.51 -11.41
CA GLU A 285 -18.37 -6.87 -12.12
C GLU A 285 -19.37 -5.72 -12.10
N SER A 286 -19.62 -5.13 -10.92
CA SER A 286 -20.50 -3.95 -10.79
C SER A 286 -20.02 -2.77 -11.63
N ALA A 287 -18.71 -2.55 -11.73
CA ALA A 287 -18.15 -1.51 -12.59
C ALA A 287 -18.33 -1.83 -14.07
N ALA A 288 -18.17 -3.10 -14.48
CA ALA A 288 -18.41 -3.53 -15.85
C ALA A 288 -19.88 -3.34 -16.25
N GLU A 289 -20.84 -3.73 -15.40
CA GLU A 289 -22.29 -3.55 -15.65
C GLU A 289 -22.64 -2.07 -15.86
N LYS A 290 -22.16 -1.18 -14.98
CA LYS A 290 -22.33 0.27 -15.13
C LYS A 290 -21.83 0.76 -16.48
N LEU A 291 -20.64 0.32 -16.90
CA LEU A 291 -20.00 0.77 -18.14
C LEU A 291 -20.66 0.18 -19.39
N ILE A 292 -21.23 -1.02 -19.32
CA ILE A 292 -22.06 -1.59 -20.40
C ILE A 292 -23.28 -0.70 -20.63
N LEU A 293 -23.97 -0.27 -19.56
CA LEU A 293 -25.10 0.65 -19.67
C LEU A 293 -24.70 2.01 -20.23
N GLU A 294 -23.55 2.55 -19.79
CA GLU A 294 -23.00 3.80 -20.34
C GLU A 294 -22.65 3.66 -21.83
N PHE A 295 -22.07 2.53 -22.23
CA PHE A 295 -21.77 2.21 -23.62
C PHE A 295 -23.05 2.17 -24.45
N GLN A 296 -24.06 1.42 -24.02
CA GLN A 296 -25.33 1.27 -24.74
C GLN A 296 -26.04 2.61 -24.91
N SER A 297 -26.00 3.47 -23.88
CA SER A 297 -26.55 4.82 -23.94
C SER A 297 -25.86 5.69 -25.01
N LYS A 298 -24.55 5.53 -25.20
CA LYS A 298 -23.74 6.38 -26.08
C LYS A 298 -23.60 5.85 -27.51
N PHE A 299 -23.52 4.54 -27.68
CA PHE A 299 -23.18 3.87 -28.94
C PHE A 299 -24.19 2.79 -29.36
N GLY A 300 -25.20 2.50 -28.54
CA GLY A 300 -26.07 1.33 -28.74
C GLY A 300 -25.25 0.04 -28.73
N GLU A 301 -25.47 -0.84 -29.71
CA GLU A 301 -24.68 -2.06 -29.92
C GLU A 301 -23.54 -1.86 -30.94
N ASN A 302 -23.30 -0.63 -31.41
CA ASN A 302 -22.37 -0.37 -32.49
C ASN A 302 -20.92 -0.27 -31.99
N ILE A 303 -20.25 -1.42 -31.94
CA ILE A 303 -18.83 -1.54 -31.59
C ILE A 303 -17.93 -0.76 -32.55
N GLU A 304 -18.27 -0.67 -33.84
CA GLU A 304 -17.44 0.05 -34.80
C GLU A 304 -17.44 1.55 -34.54
N ASP A 305 -18.57 2.12 -34.13
CA ASP A 305 -18.63 3.54 -33.78
C ASP A 305 -17.80 3.83 -32.53
N TYR A 306 -17.81 2.94 -31.53
CA TYR A 306 -16.90 3.04 -30.40
C TYR A 306 -15.43 2.96 -30.83
N ILE A 307 -15.07 1.98 -31.67
CA ILE A 307 -13.69 1.82 -32.16
C ILE A 307 -13.22 3.06 -32.94
N LYS A 308 -14.08 3.67 -33.75
CA LYS A 308 -13.76 4.93 -34.46
C LYS A 308 -13.43 6.07 -33.51
N THR A 309 -14.00 6.12 -32.30
CA THR A 309 -13.68 7.18 -31.33
C THR A 309 -12.27 7.07 -30.74
N ILE A 310 -11.58 5.95 -30.96
CA ILE A 310 -10.24 5.69 -30.42
C ILE A 310 -9.14 6.25 -31.35
N PHE A 311 -9.46 6.48 -32.63
CA PHE A 311 -8.57 7.06 -33.65
C PHE A 311 -8.83 8.54 -33.83
#